data_AF-A0A502LSG8-F1
#
_entry.id   AF-A0A502LSG8-F1
#
_cell.length_a   1.000
_cell.length_b   1.000
_cell.length_c   1.000
_cell.angle_alpha   90.00
_cell.angle_beta   90.00
_cell.angle_gamma   90.00
#
_symmetry.space_group_name_H-M   'P 1'
#
loop_
_entity.id
_entity.type
_entity.pdbx_description
1 polymer ?
#
loop_
_entity_poly.entity_id
_entity_poly.type
_entity_poly.pdbx_seq_one_letter_code
_entity_poly.pdbx_strand_id
1 'polypeptide(L)'
;MIRNSRWTPEVPRPTLNDEHLFSAFLKEWVEKEYKDEVNSAKEYFEDEEFDIEDFGIYQSILKEWIGDNEDTAENLIKWQGWDYRQAKEFEEKNLEYDFDKENNRLSKQWVTDNVYTLPFSVGSRVKWDLKEGIIMEDKNNNYLPFGKVCVLTDKQAAENKKWQDQGISSRHCGYIVNWELLELIEEKQ
;
A
#
# COMPACT_ATOMS: atom_id res chain seq x y z
N MET A 1 -17.05 14.59 -0.62
CA MET A 1 -17.49 15.96 -0.26
C MET A 1 -16.29 16.79 0.19
N ILE A 2 -16.18 18.08 -0.17
CA ILE A 2 -15.12 18.97 0.34
C ILE A 2 -15.63 19.73 1.57
N ARG A 3 -14.91 19.66 2.69
CA ARG A 3 -15.17 20.44 3.92
C ARG A 3 -13.84 20.88 4.52
N ASN A 4 -13.76 22.13 4.99
CA ASN A 4 -12.54 22.70 5.58
C ASN A 4 -11.30 22.47 4.70
N SER A 5 -11.43 22.76 3.40
CA SER A 5 -10.38 22.55 2.39
C SER A 5 -9.89 21.11 2.20
N ARG A 6 -10.55 20.10 2.78
CA ARG A 6 -10.20 18.69 2.60
C ARG A 6 -11.32 17.96 1.88
N TRP A 7 -10.93 17.08 0.98
CA TRP A 7 -11.87 16.14 0.39
C TRP A 7 -11.99 14.91 1.28
N THR A 8 -13.22 14.58 1.66
CA THR A 8 -13.54 13.32 2.33
C THR A 8 -14.30 12.43 1.35
N PRO A 9 -13.82 11.21 1.08
CA PRO A 9 -14.57 10.28 0.25
C PRO A 9 -15.87 9.86 0.95
N GLU A 10 -16.89 9.53 0.16
CA GLU A 10 -18.17 9.05 0.70
C GLU A 10 -18.03 7.62 1.25
N VAL A 11 -17.24 6.80 0.55
CA VAL A 11 -16.86 5.46 0.97
C VAL A 11 -15.38 5.50 1.39
N PRO A 12 -15.03 5.14 2.64
CA PRO A 12 -13.63 5.08 3.07
C PRO A 12 -12.78 4.21 2.14
N ARG A 13 -11.51 4.58 1.96
CA ARG A 13 -10.58 3.77 1.17
C ARG A 13 -10.34 2.42 1.89
N PRO A 14 -10.55 1.27 1.23
CA PRO A 14 -10.15 -0.02 1.79
C PRO A 14 -8.63 -0.13 1.81
N THR A 15 -8.09 -0.71 2.88
CA THR A 15 -6.65 -0.94 3.05
C THR A 15 -6.41 -2.19 3.87
N LEU A 16 -5.34 -2.89 3.58
CA LEU A 16 -4.86 -4.02 4.38
C LEU A 16 -4.29 -3.60 5.75
N ASN A 17 -4.38 -2.33 6.14
CA ASN A 17 -4.22 -1.95 7.56
C ASN A 17 -5.46 -2.27 8.39
N ASP A 18 -6.59 -2.58 7.74
CA ASP A 18 -7.77 -3.15 8.39
C ASP A 18 -7.51 -4.65 8.67
N GLU A 19 -7.68 -5.05 9.93
CA GLU A 19 -7.37 -6.41 10.38
C GLU A 19 -8.18 -7.49 9.64
N HIS A 20 -9.45 -7.22 9.30
CA HIS A 20 -10.29 -8.19 8.61
C HIS A 20 -9.86 -8.36 7.15
N LEU A 21 -9.53 -7.25 6.47
CA LEU A 21 -9.01 -7.31 5.10
C LEU A 21 -7.63 -7.97 5.05
N PHE A 22 -6.74 -7.65 6.00
CA PHE A 22 -5.44 -8.28 6.09
C PHE A 22 -5.54 -9.77 6.35
N SER A 23 -6.38 -10.18 7.32
CA SER A 23 -6.61 -11.57 7.64
C SER A 23 -7.07 -12.38 6.42
N ALA A 24 -8.05 -11.87 5.66
CA ALA A 24 -8.53 -12.51 4.45
C ALA A 24 -7.44 -12.63 3.37
N PHE A 25 -6.70 -11.54 3.13
CA PHE A 25 -5.57 -11.53 2.21
C PHE A 25 -4.47 -12.52 2.61
N LEU A 26 -4.11 -12.56 3.89
CA LEU A 26 -3.05 -13.41 4.40
C LEU A 26 -3.40 -14.89 4.27
N LYS A 27 -4.68 -15.28 4.44
CA LYS A 27 -5.12 -16.65 4.18
C LYS A 27 -4.82 -17.08 2.76
N GLU A 28 -5.29 -16.31 1.78
CA GLU A 28 -5.05 -16.58 0.36
C GLU A 28 -3.56 -16.62 0.02
N TRP A 29 -2.79 -15.70 0.62
CA TRP A 29 -1.35 -15.64 0.43
C TRP A 29 -0.63 -16.86 1.00
N VAL A 30 -0.97 -17.30 2.23
CA VAL A 30 -0.38 -18.50 2.84
C VAL A 30 -0.77 -19.77 2.07
N GLU A 31 -2.02 -19.91 1.65
CA GLU A 31 -2.45 -21.04 0.83
C GLU A 31 -1.68 -21.14 -0.49
N LYS A 32 -1.28 -20.00 -1.05
CA LYS A 32 -0.52 -19.92 -2.29
C LYS A 32 0.97 -20.18 -2.08
N GLU A 33 1.59 -19.47 -1.14
CA GLU A 33 3.04 -19.45 -0.97
C GLU A 33 3.55 -20.62 -0.11
N TYR A 34 2.74 -21.15 0.81
CA TYR A 34 3.04 -22.32 1.65
C TYR A 34 2.17 -23.53 1.26
N LYS A 35 1.93 -23.68 -0.04
CA LYS A 35 1.01 -24.69 -0.58
C LYS A 35 1.40 -26.11 -0.17
N ASP A 36 2.69 -26.43 -0.15
CA ASP A 36 3.16 -27.78 0.16
C ASP A 36 2.97 -28.10 1.65
N GLU A 37 3.24 -27.14 2.54
CA GLU A 37 3.00 -27.25 3.97
C GLU A 37 1.51 -27.33 4.29
N VAL A 38 0.68 -26.55 3.60
CA VAL A 38 -0.79 -26.60 3.72
C VAL A 38 -1.33 -27.95 3.26
N ASN A 39 -0.85 -28.50 2.13
CA ASN A 39 -1.29 -29.81 1.67
C ASN A 39 -0.85 -30.93 2.62
N SER A 40 0.39 -30.88 3.11
CA SER A 40 0.90 -31.82 4.12
C SER A 40 0.07 -31.79 5.41
N ALA A 41 -0.32 -30.59 5.87
CA ALA A 41 -1.22 -30.45 7.01
C ALA A 41 -2.61 -31.07 6.71
N LYS A 42 -3.21 -30.76 5.55
CA LYS A 42 -4.50 -31.33 5.14
C LYS A 42 -4.48 -32.87 5.09
N GLU A 43 -3.40 -33.47 4.60
CA GLU A 43 -3.22 -34.92 4.58
C GLU A 43 -3.15 -35.51 6.00
N TYR A 44 -2.52 -34.81 6.95
CA TYR A 44 -2.45 -35.25 8.34
C TYR A 44 -3.81 -35.27 9.05
N PHE A 45 -4.70 -34.33 8.71
CA PHE A 45 -6.01 -34.21 9.35
C PHE A 45 -7.07 -35.16 8.78
N GLU A 46 -6.83 -35.85 7.65
CA GLU A 46 -7.69 -36.84 6.96
C GLU A 46 -9.21 -36.53 6.95
N ASP A 47 -9.90 -36.76 8.08
CA ASP A 47 -11.35 -36.60 8.30
C ASP A 47 -11.75 -35.31 9.03
N GLU A 48 -10.80 -34.58 9.64
CA GLU A 48 -11.02 -33.26 10.27
C GLU A 48 -10.96 -32.14 9.22
N GLU A 49 -11.88 -31.17 9.30
CA GLU A 49 -11.87 -30.01 8.42
C GLU A 49 -10.67 -29.13 8.76
N PHE A 50 -9.65 -29.15 7.88
CA PHE A 50 -8.52 -28.24 7.98
C PHE A 50 -8.99 -26.79 7.88
N ASP A 51 -8.76 -26.02 8.93
CA ASP A 51 -8.92 -24.57 8.92
C ASP A 51 -7.55 -23.89 8.81
N ILE A 52 -7.40 -23.03 7.80
CA ILE A 52 -6.20 -22.20 7.62
C ILE A 52 -6.00 -21.26 8.81
N GLU A 53 -7.07 -20.88 9.52
CA GLU A 53 -6.97 -20.07 10.73
C GLU A 53 -6.23 -20.81 11.85
N ASP A 54 -6.29 -22.14 11.92
CA ASP A 54 -5.55 -22.92 12.93
C ASP A 54 -4.13 -23.29 12.47
N PHE A 55 -3.76 -22.92 11.24
CA PHE A 55 -2.46 -23.25 10.68
C PHE A 55 -1.33 -22.40 11.28
N GLY A 56 -0.33 -23.05 11.86
CA GLY A 56 0.73 -22.37 12.64
C GLY A 56 1.51 -21.31 11.87
N ILE A 57 1.77 -21.50 10.57
CA ILE A 57 2.44 -20.49 9.73
C ILE A 57 1.56 -19.24 9.59
N TYR A 58 0.27 -19.42 9.28
CA TYR A 58 -0.69 -18.33 9.18
C TYR A 58 -0.78 -17.53 10.48
N GLN A 59 -0.95 -18.21 11.62
CA GLN A 59 -1.03 -17.58 12.94
C GLN A 59 0.25 -16.82 13.31
N SER A 60 1.42 -17.40 13.00
CA SER A 60 2.71 -16.77 13.29
C SER A 60 2.86 -15.45 12.53
N ILE A 61 2.58 -15.47 11.22
CA ILE A 61 2.70 -14.28 10.37
C ILE A 61 1.65 -13.24 10.75
N LEU A 62 0.40 -13.65 10.97
CA LEU A 62 -0.69 -12.76 11.36
C LEU A 62 -0.35 -11.95 12.62
N LYS A 63 0.32 -12.59 13.59
CA LYS A 63 0.68 -12.00 14.87
C LYS A 63 1.88 -11.06 14.80
N GLU A 64 2.86 -11.38 13.96
CA GLU A 64 4.14 -10.65 13.93
C GLU A 64 4.27 -9.69 12.74
N TRP A 65 3.33 -9.68 11.80
CA TRP A 65 3.37 -8.79 10.64
C TRP A 65 3.28 -7.32 11.04
N ILE A 66 4.31 -6.55 10.69
CA ILE A 66 4.38 -5.10 10.95
C ILE A 66 4.50 -4.25 9.68
N GLY A 67 4.28 -4.84 8.51
CA GLY A 67 4.40 -4.14 7.23
C GLY A 67 5.78 -4.20 6.58
N ASP A 68 6.73 -4.93 7.18
CA ASP A 68 8.10 -5.08 6.70
C ASP A 68 8.55 -6.54 6.83
N ASN A 69 9.17 -7.09 5.78
CA ASN A 69 9.57 -8.49 5.78
C ASN A 69 10.75 -8.78 6.71
N GLU A 70 11.76 -7.92 6.77
CA GLU A 70 12.99 -8.14 7.55
C GLU A 70 12.67 -8.10 9.05
N ASP A 71 11.96 -7.06 9.49
CA ASP A 71 11.55 -6.92 10.89
C ASP A 71 10.56 -8.03 11.30
N THR A 72 9.64 -8.41 10.40
CA THR A 72 8.72 -9.54 10.66
C THR A 72 9.50 -10.86 10.78
N ALA A 73 10.49 -11.11 9.91
CA ALA A 73 11.33 -12.29 9.98
C ALA A 73 12.12 -12.39 11.29
N GLU A 74 12.67 -11.27 11.79
CA GLU A 74 13.31 -11.21 13.11
C GLU A 74 12.31 -11.60 14.22
N ASN A 75 11.11 -11.03 14.19
CA ASN A 75 10.07 -11.31 15.18
C ASN A 75 9.60 -12.77 15.15
N LEU A 76 9.48 -13.37 13.96
CA LEU A 76 9.11 -14.78 13.81
C LEU A 76 10.14 -15.72 14.47
N ILE A 77 11.45 -15.44 14.31
CA ILE A 77 12.50 -16.19 15.00
C ILE A 77 12.37 -16.00 16.52
N LYS A 78 12.25 -14.76 16.96
CA LYS A 78 12.32 -14.38 18.37
C LYS A 78 11.12 -14.84 19.19
N TRP A 79 9.93 -14.77 18.61
CA TRP A 79 8.67 -14.91 19.34
C TRP A 79 7.79 -16.06 18.86
N GLN A 80 8.00 -16.57 17.65
CA GLN A 80 7.24 -17.70 17.09
C GLN A 80 8.10 -18.96 16.93
N GLY A 81 9.36 -18.91 17.33
CA GLY A 81 10.25 -20.07 17.39
C GLY A 81 10.70 -20.58 16.02
N TRP A 82 10.59 -19.74 14.98
CA TRP A 82 11.07 -20.07 13.65
C TRP A 82 12.59 -20.17 13.65
N ASP A 83 13.13 -21.09 12.85
CA ASP A 83 14.56 -21.12 12.57
C ASP A 83 14.94 -20.10 11.47
N TYR A 84 16.24 -19.86 11.33
CA TYR A 84 16.77 -18.92 10.33
C TYR A 84 16.38 -19.29 8.90
N ARG A 85 16.27 -20.58 8.58
CA ARG A 85 15.93 -21.03 7.23
C ARG A 85 14.47 -20.69 6.92
N GLN A 86 13.55 -20.95 7.85
CA GLN A 86 12.14 -20.59 7.70
C GLN A 86 11.95 -19.08 7.55
N ALA A 87 12.66 -18.28 8.36
CA ALA A 87 12.59 -16.83 8.29
C ALA A 87 13.15 -16.30 6.96
N LYS A 88 14.28 -16.83 6.48
CA LYS A 88 14.86 -16.48 5.18
C LYS A 88 13.90 -16.78 4.04
N GLU A 89 13.24 -17.93 4.09
CA GLU A 89 12.26 -18.34 3.09
C GLU A 89 11.04 -17.41 3.07
N PHE A 90 10.58 -16.94 4.24
CA PHE A 90 9.53 -15.92 4.33
C PHE A 90 9.94 -14.60 3.68
N GLU A 91 11.15 -14.10 3.96
CA GLU A 91 11.65 -12.88 3.31
C GLU A 91 11.69 -13.02 1.78
N GLU A 92 12.11 -14.18 1.28
CA GLU A 92 12.19 -14.47 -0.17
C GLU A 92 10.81 -14.51 -0.84
N LYS A 93 9.77 -14.94 -0.11
CA LYS A 93 8.37 -14.88 -0.57
C LYS A 93 7.81 -13.46 -0.64
N ASN A 94 8.42 -12.51 0.09
CA ASN A 94 8.18 -11.07 -0.02
C ASN A 94 6.71 -10.65 0.14
N LEU A 95 6.17 -10.89 1.34
CA LEU A 95 4.79 -10.50 1.70
C LEU A 95 4.56 -8.99 1.54
N GLU A 96 5.54 -8.15 1.87
CA GLU A 96 5.47 -6.69 1.68
C GLU A 96 5.09 -6.29 0.25
N TYR A 97 5.74 -6.90 -0.75
CA TYR A 97 5.46 -6.61 -2.16
C TYR A 97 4.03 -6.97 -2.55
N ASP A 98 3.56 -8.15 -2.14
CA ASP A 98 2.19 -8.59 -2.44
C ASP A 98 1.14 -7.77 -1.67
N PHE A 99 1.45 -7.37 -0.42
CA PHE A 99 0.64 -6.46 0.38
C PHE A 99 0.47 -5.10 -0.31
N ASP A 100 1.54 -4.51 -0.82
CA ASP A 100 1.51 -3.24 -1.55
C ASP A 100 0.74 -3.35 -2.87
N LYS A 101 0.96 -4.44 -3.59
CA LYS A 101 0.25 -4.74 -4.84
C LYS A 101 -1.26 -4.87 -4.61
N GLU A 102 -1.66 -5.56 -3.55
CA GLU A 102 -3.06 -5.74 -3.20
C GLU A 102 -3.71 -4.45 -2.70
N ASN A 103 -3.02 -3.66 -1.87
CA ASN A 103 -3.48 -2.32 -1.49
C ASN A 103 -3.71 -1.39 -2.71
N ASN A 104 -2.84 -1.48 -3.72
CA ASN A 104 -3.04 -0.76 -4.97
C ASN A 104 -4.24 -1.32 -5.75
N ARG A 105 -4.44 -2.64 -5.81
CA ARG A 105 -5.62 -3.25 -6.44
C ARG A 105 -6.92 -2.76 -5.79
N LEU A 106 -7.00 -2.83 -4.46
CA LEU A 106 -8.13 -2.35 -3.65
C LEU A 106 -8.38 -0.85 -3.87
N SER A 107 -7.32 -0.04 -3.85
CA SER A 107 -7.42 1.40 -4.11
C SER A 107 -7.96 1.70 -5.51
N LYS A 108 -7.53 0.95 -6.52
CA LYS A 108 -7.99 1.14 -7.90
C LYS A 108 -9.45 0.77 -8.07
N GLN A 109 -9.85 -0.35 -7.49
CA GLN A 109 -11.24 -0.79 -7.47
C GLN A 109 -12.11 0.25 -6.77
N TRP A 110 -11.69 0.73 -5.60
CA TRP A 110 -12.38 1.78 -4.85
C TRP A 110 -12.59 3.07 -5.64
N VAL A 111 -11.58 3.57 -6.35
CA VAL A 111 -11.74 4.75 -7.24
C VAL A 111 -12.75 4.46 -8.35
N THR A 112 -12.64 3.29 -8.98
CA THR A 112 -13.47 2.91 -10.14
C THR A 112 -14.94 2.73 -9.74
N ASP A 113 -15.20 1.95 -8.70
CA ASP A 113 -16.54 1.59 -8.24
C ASP A 113 -17.32 2.80 -7.73
N ASN A 114 -16.62 3.79 -7.17
CA ASN A 114 -17.22 5.03 -6.65
C ASN A 114 -17.13 6.22 -7.62
N VAL A 115 -16.60 6.00 -8.84
CA VAL A 115 -16.47 7.03 -9.89
C VAL A 115 -15.74 8.28 -9.39
N TYR A 116 -14.73 8.09 -8.55
CA TYR A 116 -13.99 9.22 -8.00
C TYR A 116 -13.04 9.84 -9.02
N THR A 117 -12.93 11.16 -8.95
CA THR A 117 -12.00 11.97 -9.72
C THR A 117 -11.09 12.74 -8.77
N LEU A 118 -9.96 13.23 -9.31
CA LEU A 118 -9.02 14.03 -8.53
C LEU A 118 -9.74 15.23 -7.90
N PRO A 119 -9.72 15.38 -6.56
CA PRO A 119 -10.55 16.37 -5.89
C PRO A 119 -10.06 17.82 -6.02
N PHE A 120 -8.77 18.03 -6.32
CA PHE A 120 -8.16 19.34 -6.48
C PHE A 120 -7.42 19.41 -7.81
N SER A 121 -7.50 20.54 -8.50
CA SER A 121 -6.92 20.64 -9.85
C SER A 121 -5.39 20.54 -9.83
N VAL A 122 -4.83 20.02 -10.92
CA VAL A 122 -3.38 20.07 -11.17
C VAL A 122 -2.90 21.51 -11.16
N GLY A 123 -1.86 21.81 -10.37
CA GLY A 123 -1.33 23.14 -10.13
C GLY A 123 -1.83 23.80 -8.84
N SER A 124 -2.82 23.20 -8.16
CA SER A 124 -3.26 23.66 -6.85
C SER A 124 -2.19 23.42 -5.78
N ARG A 125 -2.12 24.35 -4.82
CA ARG A 125 -1.23 24.26 -3.67
C ARG A 125 -1.94 23.56 -2.53
N VAL A 126 -1.30 22.54 -1.98
CA VAL A 126 -1.87 21.64 -0.98
C VAL A 126 -0.88 21.37 0.14
N LYS A 127 -1.43 21.09 1.31
CA LYS A 127 -0.73 20.59 2.50
C LYS A 127 -1.04 19.11 2.70
N TRP A 128 -0.06 18.35 3.16
CA TRP A 128 -0.25 17.01 3.72
C TRP A 128 0.75 16.83 4.87
N ASP A 129 0.26 16.37 6.02
CA ASP A 129 1.08 16.27 7.23
C ASP A 129 1.79 17.61 7.57
N LEU A 130 3.12 17.62 7.73
CA LEU A 130 3.93 18.81 7.99
C LEU A 130 4.53 19.43 6.70
N LYS A 131 4.06 19.01 5.52
CA LYS A 131 4.60 19.41 4.21
C LYS A 131 3.57 20.15 3.37
N GLU A 132 4.08 20.95 2.43
CA GLU A 132 3.29 21.72 1.46
C GLU A 132 3.93 21.62 0.07
N GLY A 133 3.10 21.71 -0.96
CA GLY A 133 3.56 21.65 -2.34
C GLY A 133 2.45 21.82 -3.35
N ILE A 134 2.79 21.62 -4.62
CA ILE A 134 1.91 21.82 -5.76
C ILE A 134 1.58 20.47 -6.40
N ILE A 135 0.30 20.23 -6.67
CA ILE A 135 -0.16 19.05 -7.41
C ILE A 135 0.41 19.11 -8.82
N MET A 136 1.10 18.06 -9.23
CA MET A 136 1.67 17.96 -10.57
C MET A 136 0.86 17.05 -11.48
N GLU A 137 0.91 17.36 -12.77
CA GLU A 137 0.43 16.48 -13.81
C GLU A 137 1.28 15.21 -13.84
N ASP A 138 0.62 14.06 -13.80
CA ASP A 138 1.23 12.78 -14.07
C ASP A 138 0.89 12.37 -15.51
N LYS A 139 1.84 12.56 -16.43
CA LYS A 139 1.64 12.36 -17.87
C LYS A 139 1.16 10.95 -18.23
N ASN A 140 1.58 9.95 -17.47
CA ASN A 140 1.18 8.56 -17.69
C ASN A 140 0.00 8.16 -16.80
N ASN A 141 -0.47 9.09 -15.97
CA ASN A 141 -1.56 8.88 -15.04
C ASN A 141 -1.33 7.62 -14.17
N ASN A 142 -0.09 7.40 -13.75
CA ASN A 142 0.33 6.23 -12.99
C ASN A 142 -0.33 6.19 -11.62
N TYR A 143 -0.59 7.33 -10.99
CA TYR A 143 -1.10 7.39 -9.61
C TYR A 143 -2.61 7.64 -9.51
N LEU A 144 -3.18 8.31 -10.50
CA LEU A 144 -4.58 8.73 -10.48
C LEU A 144 -5.57 7.55 -10.38
N PRO A 145 -5.40 6.43 -11.11
CA PRO A 145 -6.29 5.27 -10.97
C PRO A 145 -6.33 4.72 -9.55
N PHE A 146 -5.30 4.96 -8.74
CA PHE A 146 -5.17 4.48 -7.37
C PHE A 146 -5.61 5.51 -6.34
N GLY A 147 -6.21 6.63 -6.75
CA GLY A 147 -6.62 7.68 -5.80
C GLY A 147 -5.41 8.38 -5.17
N LYS A 148 -4.29 8.42 -5.91
CA LYS A 148 -3.02 9.01 -5.48
C LYS A 148 -2.65 10.14 -6.44
N VAL A 149 -1.82 11.06 -5.98
CA VAL A 149 -1.30 12.14 -6.83
C VAL A 149 0.13 12.50 -6.47
N CYS A 150 0.86 13.02 -7.44
CA CYS A 150 2.17 13.60 -7.21
C CYS A 150 2.06 15.03 -6.68
N VAL A 151 2.76 15.32 -5.59
CA VAL A 151 2.91 16.67 -5.07
C VAL A 151 4.39 17.04 -4.97
N LEU A 152 4.75 18.22 -5.46
CA LEU A 152 6.12 18.75 -5.37
C LEU A 152 6.18 19.90 -4.38
N THR A 153 7.08 19.79 -3.42
CA THR A 153 7.54 20.96 -2.65
C THR A 153 8.20 21.99 -3.58
N ASP A 154 8.28 23.25 -3.15
CA ASP A 154 8.93 24.31 -3.95
C ASP A 154 10.37 23.96 -4.35
N LYS A 155 11.13 23.34 -3.42
CA LYS A 155 12.48 22.86 -3.69
C LYS A 155 12.51 21.80 -4.80
N GLN A 156 11.61 20.83 -4.74
CA GLN A 156 11.49 19.76 -5.73
C GLN A 156 10.99 20.28 -7.09
N ALA A 157 10.08 21.26 -7.09
CA ALA A 157 9.64 21.93 -8.32
C ALA A 157 10.80 22.66 -9.01
N ALA A 158 11.59 23.41 -8.25
CA ALA A 158 12.78 24.08 -8.76
C ALA A 158 13.84 23.08 -9.27
N GLU A 159 14.02 21.97 -8.58
CA GLU A 159 14.95 20.91 -8.99
C GLU A 159 14.49 20.23 -10.28
N ASN A 160 13.24 19.77 -10.36
CA ASN A 160 12.67 19.19 -11.58
C ASN A 160 12.77 20.16 -12.77
N LYS A 161 12.59 21.47 -12.55
CA LYS A 161 12.79 22.48 -13.60
C LYS A 161 14.24 22.52 -14.11
N LYS A 162 15.24 22.46 -13.23
CA LYS A 162 16.65 22.38 -13.64
C LYS A 162 16.95 21.15 -14.49
N TRP A 163 16.38 20.00 -14.15
CA TRP A 163 16.53 18.77 -14.94
C TRP A 163 15.86 18.88 -16.31
N GLN A 164 14.69 19.50 -16.38
CA GLN A 164 14.01 19.79 -17.66
C GLN A 164 14.82 20.74 -18.54
N ASP A 165 15.41 21.79 -17.96
CA ASP A 165 16.29 22.73 -18.66
C ASP A 165 17.57 22.04 -19.19
N GLN A 166 17.96 20.90 -18.59
CA GLN A 166 19.05 20.03 -19.03
C GLN A 166 18.61 18.93 -20.00
N GLY A 167 17.35 18.94 -20.43
CA GLY A 167 16.81 18.01 -21.42
C GLY A 167 16.23 16.71 -20.84
N ILE A 168 16.14 16.56 -19.51
CA ILE A 168 15.51 15.40 -18.90
C ILE A 168 14.04 15.67 -18.64
N SER A 169 13.18 15.01 -19.43
CA SER A 169 11.74 15.28 -19.48
C SER A 169 10.92 14.53 -18.42
N SER A 170 11.51 13.51 -17.79
CA SER A 170 10.87 12.75 -16.71
C SER A 170 11.00 13.45 -15.37
N ARG A 171 9.96 13.31 -14.53
CA ARG A 171 9.99 13.76 -13.13
C ARG A 171 11.02 12.95 -12.34
N HIS A 172 11.93 13.61 -11.63
CA HIS A 172 12.96 12.96 -10.81
C HIS A 172 12.60 12.87 -9.33
N CYS A 173 11.75 13.77 -8.84
CA CYS A 173 11.36 13.81 -7.44
C CYS A 173 9.88 14.15 -7.28
N GLY A 174 9.33 13.85 -6.11
CA GLY A 174 7.97 14.19 -5.71
C GLY A 174 7.42 13.22 -4.67
N TYR A 175 6.43 13.69 -3.91
CA TYR A 175 5.70 12.84 -2.97
C TYR A 175 4.48 12.26 -3.65
N ILE A 176 4.23 10.96 -3.43
CA ILE A 176 2.99 10.31 -3.84
C ILE A 176 2.07 10.30 -2.62
N VAL A 177 0.94 10.99 -2.73
CA VAL A 177 0.03 11.24 -1.61
C VAL A 177 -1.36 10.77 -1.98
N ASN A 178 -2.04 10.10 -1.06
CA ASN A 178 -3.44 9.74 -1.21
C ASN A 178 -4.32 11.01 -1.20
N TRP A 179 -5.37 11.05 -2.03
CA TRP A 179 -6.22 12.22 -2.17
C TRP A 179 -6.86 12.70 -0.86
N GLU A 180 -7.28 11.77 -0.01
CA GLU A 180 -7.94 12.06 1.28
C GLU A 180 -7.01 12.70 2.33
N LEU A 181 -5.69 12.69 2.10
CA LEU A 181 -4.70 13.33 2.98
C LEU A 181 -4.38 14.78 2.58
N LEU A 182 -4.90 15.24 1.44
CA LEU A 182 -4.64 16.57 0.93
C LEU A 182 -5.58 17.60 1.55
N GLU A 183 -5.01 18.73 1.93
CA GLU A 183 -5.71 19.95 2.31
C GLU A 183 -5.36 21.06 1.33
N LEU A 184 -6.37 21.63 0.69
CA LEU A 184 -6.24 22.73 -0.25
C LEU A 184 -5.85 24.02 0.47
N ILE A 185 -4.76 24.64 0.03
CA ILE A 185 -4.34 25.97 0.47
C ILE A 185 -4.80 27.01 -0.54
N GLU A 186 -4.53 26.77 -1.81
CA GLU A 186 -4.84 27.67 -2.91
C GLU A 186 -5.21 26.86 -4.15
N GLU A 187 -6.40 27.13 -4.71
CA GLU A 187 -6.82 26.55 -5.98
C GLU A 187 -6.08 27.23 -7.13
N LYS A 188 -5.74 26.45 -8.16
CA LYS A 188 -5.20 27.01 -9.39
C LYS A 188 -6.17 28.03 -9.99
N GLN A 189 -5.64 29.19 -10.36
CA GLN A 189 -6.33 30.20 -11.16
C GLN A 189 -6.34 29.87 -12.64
#